data_AF-A0A3M1F6M1-F1
#
_entry.id   AF-A0A3M1F6M1-F1
#
_cell.length_a   1.000
_cell.length_b   1.000
_cell.length_c   1.000
_cell.angle_alpha   90.00
_cell.angle_beta   90.00
_cell.angle_gamma   90.00
#
_symmetry.space_group_name_H-M   'P 1'
#
loop_
_entity.id
_entity.type
_entity.pdbx_description
1 polymer ?
#
loop_
_entity_poly.entity_id
_entity_poly.type
_entity_poly.pdbx_seq_one_letter_code
_entity_poly.pdbx_strand_id
1 'polypeptide(L)'
;MNEELVQQLQTGQAVVDAPFKALRGLSSALKQATRLASQEHLDALPMQKALAKLDQALEVAQAEGLVDDAVRQARDVFAAATQEALNALAFSFARELKAAFEERGETVEGRPPTLVVGDLVLQIDVTARKAQWFYGKEPLTKPLALSLNAILKAYDQQRRRIVERSIDVDGFLGEVYTAWEQAIAERSRRPAGGRIGIVEIYSKVVLNR
;
A
#
# COMPACT_ATOMS: atom_id res chain seq x y z
N MET A 1 50.73 -35.14 -13.57
CA MET A 1 49.94 -35.28 -14.82
C MET A 1 48.44 -35.47 -14.56
N ASN A 2 48.02 -36.27 -13.56
CA ASN A 2 46.59 -36.42 -13.24
C ASN A 2 45.97 -35.21 -12.51
N GLU A 3 46.73 -34.51 -11.67
CA GLU A 3 46.22 -33.35 -10.90
C GLU A 3 45.84 -32.16 -11.80
N GLU A 4 46.66 -31.87 -12.81
CA GLU A 4 46.41 -30.78 -13.76
C GLU A 4 45.15 -31.04 -14.61
N LEU A 5 44.94 -32.29 -15.05
CA LEU A 5 43.72 -32.69 -15.76
C LEU A 5 42.48 -32.53 -14.86
N VAL A 6 42.54 -32.96 -13.61
CA VAL A 6 41.44 -32.79 -12.65
C VAL A 6 41.12 -31.32 -12.41
N GLN A 7 42.14 -30.48 -12.26
CA GLN A 7 41.96 -29.04 -12.06
C GLN A 7 41.35 -28.34 -13.28
N GLN A 8 41.76 -28.72 -14.50
CA GLN A 8 41.15 -28.21 -15.73
C GLN A 8 39.69 -28.64 -15.87
N LEU A 9 39.37 -29.90 -15.54
CA LEU A 9 37.99 -30.41 -15.56
C LEU A 9 37.10 -29.71 -14.51
N GLN A 10 37.61 -29.47 -13.30
CA GLN A 10 36.89 -28.72 -12.26
C GLN A 10 36.64 -27.26 -12.68
N THR A 11 37.62 -26.63 -13.33
CA THR A 11 37.47 -25.27 -13.87
C THR A 11 36.40 -25.23 -14.95
N GLY A 12 36.42 -26.19 -15.89
CA GLY A 12 35.39 -26.31 -16.91
C GLY A 12 34.00 -26.57 -16.32
N GLN A 13 33.90 -27.41 -15.29
CA GLN A 13 32.65 -27.65 -14.57
C GLN A 13 32.12 -26.37 -13.90
N ALA A 14 32.99 -25.59 -13.25
CA ALA A 14 32.59 -24.34 -12.61
C ALA A 14 32.01 -23.31 -13.60
N VAL A 15 32.52 -23.28 -14.84
CA VAL A 15 32.03 -22.39 -15.91
C VAL A 15 30.60 -22.75 -16.34
N VAL A 16 30.25 -24.05 -16.37
CA VAL A 16 28.91 -24.50 -16.81
C VAL A 16 27.89 -24.57 -15.68
N ASP A 17 28.34 -24.72 -14.43
CA ASP A 17 27.49 -24.89 -13.26
C ASP A 17 26.58 -23.69 -12.99
N ALA A 18 27.09 -22.46 -13.15
CA ALA A 18 26.31 -21.23 -12.92
C ALA A 18 25.20 -21.06 -13.98
N PRO A 19 25.48 -21.11 -15.29
CA PRO A 19 24.45 -21.10 -16.34
C PRO A 19 23.40 -22.22 -16.18
N PHE A 20 23.84 -23.44 -15.84
CA PHE A 20 22.92 -24.56 -15.65
C PHE A 20 21.96 -24.33 -14.47
N LYS A 21 22.47 -23.82 -13.34
CA LYS A 21 21.64 -23.46 -12.19
C LYS A 21 20.64 -22.35 -12.54
N ALA A 22 21.06 -21.34 -13.29
CA ALA A 22 20.21 -20.24 -13.74
C ALA A 22 19.06 -20.76 -14.63
N LEU A 23 19.37 -21.58 -15.65
CA LEU A 23 18.37 -22.18 -16.53
C LEU A 23 17.38 -23.08 -15.77
N ARG A 24 17.88 -23.88 -14.82
CA ARG A 24 17.03 -24.72 -13.97
C ARG A 24 16.07 -23.87 -13.13
N GLY A 25 16.55 -22.76 -12.56
CA GLY A 25 15.74 -21.81 -11.81
C GLY A 25 14.64 -21.19 -12.68
N LEU A 26 15.02 -20.67 -13.84
CA LEU A 26 14.10 -20.07 -14.81
C LEU A 26 13.05 -21.07 -15.32
N SER A 27 13.47 -22.28 -15.69
CA SER A 27 12.56 -23.36 -16.12
C SER A 27 11.55 -23.71 -15.03
N SER A 28 11.99 -23.79 -13.77
CA SER A 28 11.10 -24.06 -12.64
C SER A 28 10.10 -22.92 -12.42
N ALA A 29 10.53 -21.66 -12.53
CA ALA A 29 9.65 -20.51 -12.36
C ALA A 29 8.62 -20.42 -13.49
N LEU A 30 9.03 -20.63 -14.74
CA LEU A 30 8.14 -20.69 -15.91
C LEU A 30 7.11 -21.81 -15.78
N LYS A 31 7.52 -23.03 -15.40
CA LYS A 31 6.59 -24.14 -15.14
C LYS A 31 5.55 -23.78 -14.07
N GLN A 32 5.97 -23.10 -13.00
CA GLN A 32 5.04 -22.63 -11.97
C GLN A 32 4.06 -21.59 -12.52
N ALA A 33 4.53 -20.63 -13.32
CA ALA A 33 3.68 -19.63 -13.97
C ALA A 33 2.68 -20.26 -14.94
N THR A 34 3.12 -21.17 -15.81
CA THR A 34 2.26 -21.92 -16.73
C THR A 34 1.18 -22.68 -15.98
N ARG A 35 1.53 -23.38 -14.90
CA ARG A 35 0.56 -24.13 -14.08
C ARG A 35 -0.53 -23.23 -13.49
N LEU A 36 -0.18 -22.02 -13.07
CA LEU A 36 -1.15 -21.07 -12.50
C LEU A 36 -2.01 -20.43 -13.60
N ALA A 37 -1.40 -20.10 -14.75
CA ALA A 37 -2.11 -19.54 -15.90
C ALA A 37 -3.07 -20.55 -16.56
N SER A 38 -2.83 -21.86 -16.40
CA SER A 38 -3.70 -22.91 -16.93
C SER A 38 -4.90 -23.24 -16.03
N GLN A 39 -5.06 -22.58 -14.89
CA GLN A 39 -6.18 -22.82 -13.99
C GLN A 39 -7.45 -22.16 -14.55
N GLU A 40 -8.60 -22.83 -14.41
CA GLU A 40 -9.90 -22.30 -14.83
C GLU A 40 -10.26 -21.00 -14.08
N HIS A 41 -9.81 -20.89 -12.83
CA HIS A 41 -9.91 -19.69 -12.02
C HIS A 41 -8.52 -19.19 -11.64
N LEU A 42 -8.20 -17.98 -12.08
CA LEU A 42 -6.94 -17.33 -11.79
C LEU A 42 -6.91 -16.84 -10.34
N ASP A 43 -6.11 -17.49 -9.50
CA ASP A 43 -5.85 -17.00 -8.14
C ASP A 43 -4.71 -15.97 -8.19
N ALA A 44 -5.10 -14.70 -8.05
CA ALA A 44 -4.20 -13.54 -8.14
C ALA A 44 -3.01 -13.62 -7.17
N LEU A 45 -3.20 -14.22 -5.99
CA LEU A 45 -2.21 -14.21 -4.91
C LEU A 45 -1.05 -15.20 -5.15
N PRO A 46 -1.29 -16.49 -5.46
CA PRO A 46 -0.28 -17.39 -5.98
C PRO A 46 0.39 -16.88 -7.26
N MET A 47 -0.36 -16.25 -8.17
CA MET A 47 0.20 -15.67 -9.40
C MET A 47 1.22 -14.58 -9.10
N GLN A 48 0.89 -13.64 -8.22
CA GLN A 48 1.82 -12.59 -7.77
C GLN A 48 3.10 -13.18 -7.15
N LYS A 49 2.97 -14.19 -6.30
CA LYS A 49 4.13 -14.87 -5.71
C LYS A 49 4.98 -15.59 -6.77
N ALA A 50 4.34 -16.17 -7.79
CA ALA A 50 5.04 -16.82 -8.90
C ALA A 50 5.73 -15.78 -9.80
N LEU A 51 5.12 -14.62 -10.03
CA LEU A 51 5.70 -13.53 -10.80
C LEU A 51 6.97 -13.01 -10.12
N ALA A 52 6.95 -12.78 -8.80
CA ALA A 52 8.15 -12.36 -8.06
C ALA A 52 9.30 -13.38 -8.17
N LYS A 53 8.99 -14.68 -8.15
CA LYS A 53 9.99 -15.73 -8.37
C LYS A 53 10.51 -15.77 -9.80
N LEU A 54 9.62 -15.53 -10.78
CA LEU A 54 9.99 -15.46 -12.19
C LEU A 54 10.90 -14.26 -12.45
N ASP A 55 10.60 -13.10 -11.89
CA ASP A 55 11.44 -11.90 -11.97
C ASP A 55 12.84 -12.16 -11.40
N GLN A 56 12.91 -12.77 -10.21
CA GLN A 56 14.20 -13.15 -9.61
C GLN A 56 14.98 -14.17 -10.47
N ALA A 57 14.31 -15.18 -11.02
CA ALA A 57 14.97 -16.17 -11.86
C ALA A 57 15.43 -15.59 -13.21
N LEU A 58 14.67 -14.64 -13.76
CA LEU A 58 15.00 -13.93 -14.99
C LEU A 58 16.21 -13.02 -14.79
N GLU A 59 16.30 -12.30 -13.66
CA GLU A 59 17.46 -11.48 -13.30
C GLU A 59 18.75 -12.32 -13.26
N VAL A 60 18.71 -13.49 -12.60
CA VAL A 60 19.86 -14.40 -12.52
C VAL A 60 20.23 -14.96 -13.91
N ALA A 61 19.24 -15.40 -14.70
CA ALA A 61 19.50 -15.91 -16.04
C ALA A 61 20.00 -14.81 -17.01
N GLN A 62 19.57 -13.58 -16.82
CA GLN A 62 20.00 -12.43 -17.62
C GLN A 62 21.45 -12.06 -17.33
N ALA A 63 21.90 -12.16 -16.08
CA ALA A 63 23.30 -11.96 -15.72
C ALA A 63 24.23 -12.95 -16.44
N GLU A 64 23.74 -14.15 -16.73
CA GLU A 64 24.45 -15.20 -17.49
C GLU A 64 24.26 -15.10 -19.02
N GLY A 65 23.51 -14.10 -19.52
CA GLY A 65 23.24 -13.93 -20.95
C GLY A 65 22.29 -14.98 -21.56
N LEU A 66 21.46 -15.62 -20.73
CA LEU A 66 20.61 -16.77 -21.12
C LEU A 66 19.15 -16.40 -21.39
N VAL A 67 18.81 -15.11 -21.39
CA VAL A 67 17.43 -14.62 -21.56
C VAL A 67 17.25 -14.02 -22.95
N ASP A 68 16.34 -14.62 -23.72
CA ASP A 68 15.89 -14.13 -25.01
C ASP A 68 14.59 -13.32 -24.92
N ASP A 69 14.14 -12.78 -26.06
CA ASP A 69 12.92 -11.99 -26.16
C ASP A 69 11.66 -12.82 -25.88
N ALA A 70 11.66 -14.12 -26.19
CA ALA A 70 10.52 -14.98 -25.98
C ALA A 70 10.24 -15.17 -24.47
N VAL A 71 11.30 -15.36 -23.67
CA VAL A 71 11.19 -15.44 -22.22
C VAL A 71 10.69 -14.13 -21.61
N ARG A 72 11.19 -12.98 -22.08
CA ARG A 72 10.73 -11.66 -21.62
C ARG A 72 9.25 -11.45 -21.95
N GLN A 73 8.85 -11.76 -23.17
CA GLN A 73 7.46 -11.67 -23.60
C GLN A 73 6.54 -12.57 -22.77
N ALA A 74 6.95 -13.81 -22.49
CA ALA A 74 6.17 -14.73 -21.66
C ALA A 74 5.99 -14.18 -20.23
N ARG A 75 7.05 -13.59 -19.65
CA ARG A 75 6.99 -12.92 -18.36
C ARG A 75 6.01 -11.76 -18.38
N ASP A 76 6.04 -10.90 -19.41
CA ASP A 76 5.18 -9.72 -19.48
C ASP A 76 3.70 -10.09 -19.66
N VAL A 77 3.41 -11.12 -20.46
CA VAL A 77 2.06 -11.68 -20.58
C VAL A 77 1.56 -12.20 -19.22
N PHE A 78 2.41 -12.95 -18.50
CA PHE A 78 2.05 -13.45 -17.17
C PHE A 78 1.87 -12.32 -16.15
N ALA A 79 2.68 -11.27 -16.23
CA ALA A 79 2.56 -10.08 -15.39
C ALA A 79 1.24 -9.34 -15.63
N ALA A 80 0.85 -9.14 -16.90
CA ALA A 80 -0.41 -8.52 -17.27
C ALA A 80 -1.62 -9.32 -16.74
N ALA A 81 -1.63 -10.64 -16.95
CA ALA A 81 -2.68 -11.51 -16.44
C ALA A 81 -2.76 -11.51 -14.90
N THR A 82 -1.60 -11.48 -14.22
CA THR A 82 -1.53 -11.35 -12.76
C THR A 82 -2.13 -10.04 -12.28
N GLN A 83 -1.82 -8.93 -12.96
CA GLN A 83 -2.36 -7.62 -12.60
C GLN A 83 -3.87 -7.54 -12.82
N GLU A 84 -4.37 -8.12 -13.91
CA GLU A 84 -5.81 -8.22 -14.17
C GLU A 84 -6.54 -9.01 -13.08
N ALA A 85 -5.99 -10.16 -12.67
CA ALA A 85 -6.54 -10.96 -11.58
C ALA A 85 -6.53 -10.20 -10.24
N LEU A 86 -5.45 -9.46 -9.94
CA LEU A 86 -5.36 -8.61 -8.74
C LEU A 86 -6.40 -7.49 -8.76
N ASN A 87 -6.61 -6.85 -9.92
CA ASN A 87 -7.63 -5.83 -10.09
C ASN A 87 -9.04 -6.41 -9.89
N ALA A 88 -9.33 -7.58 -10.47
CA ALA A 88 -10.61 -8.26 -10.29
C ALA A 88 -10.89 -8.57 -8.81
N LEU A 89 -9.87 -9.06 -8.08
CA LEU A 89 -9.95 -9.29 -6.64
C LEU A 89 -10.17 -8.00 -5.83
N ALA A 90 -9.48 -6.90 -6.19
CA ALA A 90 -9.72 -5.58 -5.61
C ALA A 90 -11.18 -5.14 -5.81
N PHE A 91 -11.69 -5.27 -7.02
CA PHE A 91 -13.07 -4.88 -7.35
C PHE A 91 -14.11 -5.73 -6.62
N SER A 92 -13.92 -7.04 -6.53
CA SER A 92 -14.85 -7.91 -5.79
C SER A 92 -14.88 -7.55 -4.31
N PHE A 93 -13.71 -7.35 -3.70
CA PHE A 93 -13.60 -6.94 -2.30
C PHE A 93 -14.24 -5.57 -2.05
N ALA A 94 -14.00 -4.59 -2.91
CA ALA A 94 -14.60 -3.27 -2.77
C ALA A 94 -16.11 -3.26 -2.94
N ARG A 95 -16.65 -4.13 -3.81
CA ARG A 95 -18.09 -4.32 -3.94
C ARG A 95 -18.72 -4.88 -2.66
N GLU A 96 -18.09 -5.90 -2.06
CA GLU A 96 -18.52 -6.45 -0.77
C GLU A 96 -18.44 -5.40 0.35
N LEU A 97 -17.35 -4.63 0.38
CA LEU A 97 -17.16 -3.58 1.37
C LEU A 97 -18.19 -2.46 1.21
N LYS A 98 -18.50 -2.07 -0.03
CA LYS A 98 -19.56 -1.11 -0.34
C LYS A 98 -20.91 -1.60 0.17
N ALA A 99 -21.28 -2.84 -0.14
CA ALA A 99 -22.53 -3.42 0.36
C ALA A 99 -22.61 -3.43 1.90
N ALA A 100 -21.49 -3.77 2.57
CA ALA A 100 -21.43 -3.79 4.03
C ALA A 100 -21.55 -2.40 4.67
N PHE A 101 -21.10 -1.34 3.98
CA PHE A 101 -21.29 0.04 4.43
C PHE A 101 -22.69 0.56 4.13
N GLU A 102 -23.25 0.24 2.96
CA GLU A 102 -24.61 0.61 2.57
C GLU A 102 -25.66 -0.01 3.53
N GLU A 103 -25.46 -1.25 3.97
CA GLU A 103 -26.29 -1.89 5.00
C GLU A 103 -26.29 -1.13 6.33
N ARG A 104 -25.23 -0.36 6.59
CA ARG A 104 -25.08 0.48 7.79
C ARG A 104 -25.56 1.92 7.58
N GLY A 105 -26.11 2.24 6.41
CA GLY A 105 -26.56 3.59 6.05
C GLY A 105 -25.43 4.54 5.62
N GLU A 106 -24.22 4.03 5.37
CA GLU A 106 -23.09 4.82 4.90
C GLU A 106 -23.03 4.84 3.36
N THR A 107 -22.65 5.97 2.78
CA THR A 107 -22.40 6.07 1.33
C THR A 107 -20.93 5.80 1.04
N VAL A 108 -20.67 4.95 0.05
CA VAL A 108 -19.31 4.65 -0.43
C VAL A 108 -19.13 5.14 -1.86
N GLU A 109 -18.12 5.99 -2.05
CA GLU A 109 -17.72 6.53 -3.34
C GLU A 109 -16.32 6.05 -3.76
N GLY A 110 -16.00 6.21 -5.05
CA GLY A 110 -14.70 5.86 -5.60
C GLY A 110 -14.58 4.40 -6.06
N ARG A 111 -13.34 3.99 -6.33
CA ARG A 111 -12.98 2.65 -6.80
C ARG A 111 -11.58 2.28 -6.29
N PRO A 112 -11.27 0.98 -6.08
CA PRO A 112 -9.91 0.56 -5.73
C PRO A 112 -8.85 1.21 -6.62
N PRO A 113 -7.72 1.65 -6.05
CA PRO A 113 -7.29 1.42 -4.67
C PRO A 113 -7.87 2.39 -3.63
N THR A 114 -8.71 3.36 -4.02
CA THR A 114 -9.18 4.43 -3.12
C THR A 114 -10.70 4.46 -3.02
N LEU A 115 -11.23 4.23 -1.82
CA LEU A 115 -12.65 4.37 -1.51
C LEU A 115 -12.84 5.52 -0.53
N VAL A 116 -13.98 6.21 -0.63
CA VAL A 116 -14.36 7.29 0.28
C VAL A 116 -15.65 6.87 0.99
N VAL A 117 -15.66 6.97 2.32
CA VAL A 117 -16.82 6.64 3.16
C VAL A 117 -17.05 7.80 4.11
N GLY A 118 -18.10 8.58 3.85
CA GLY A 118 -18.30 9.87 4.52
C GLY A 118 -17.08 10.78 4.35
N ASP A 119 -16.52 11.26 5.46
CA ASP A 119 -15.33 12.12 5.48
C ASP A 119 -13.99 11.35 5.47
N LEU A 120 -14.04 10.02 5.49
CA LEU A 120 -12.85 9.18 5.62
C LEU A 120 -12.49 8.52 4.29
N VAL A 121 -11.19 8.46 4.00
CA VAL A 121 -10.66 7.83 2.79
C VAL A 121 -9.98 6.52 3.16
N LEU A 122 -10.38 5.43 2.52
CA LEU A 122 -9.74 4.12 2.63
C LEU A 122 -8.81 3.90 1.44
N GLN A 123 -7.53 3.68 1.72
CA GLN A 123 -6.59 3.17 0.73
C GLN A 123 -6.45 1.66 0.88
N ILE A 124 -6.56 0.94 -0.23
CA ILE A 124 -6.50 -0.52 -0.32
C ILE A 124 -5.26 -0.92 -1.11
N ASP A 125 -4.44 -1.76 -0.49
CA ASP A 125 -3.31 -2.44 -1.11
C ASP A 125 -3.59 -3.95 -1.12
N VAL A 126 -4.06 -4.45 -2.26
CA VAL A 126 -4.35 -5.88 -2.45
C VAL A 126 -3.08 -6.73 -2.45
N THR A 127 -1.97 -6.16 -2.93
CA THR A 127 -0.66 -6.83 -2.95
C THR A 127 -0.15 -7.07 -1.53
N ALA A 128 -0.14 -6.03 -0.70
CA ALA A 128 0.27 -6.14 0.69
C ALA A 128 -0.82 -6.76 1.59
N ARG A 129 -2.03 -6.96 1.06
CA ARG A 129 -3.25 -7.36 1.78
C ARG A 129 -3.53 -6.46 2.97
N LYS A 130 -3.37 -5.16 2.74
CA LYS A 130 -3.54 -4.14 3.76
C LYS A 130 -4.49 -3.05 3.30
N ALA A 131 -5.12 -2.41 4.27
CA ALA A 131 -5.88 -1.19 4.04
C ALA A 131 -5.58 -0.17 5.15
N GLN A 132 -5.78 1.11 4.88
CA GLN A 132 -5.51 2.16 5.85
C GLN A 132 -6.49 3.31 5.68
N TRP A 133 -7.01 3.80 6.81
CA TRP A 133 -7.91 4.94 6.85
C TRP A 133 -7.13 6.25 6.92
N PHE A 134 -7.66 7.26 6.23
CA PHE A 134 -7.11 8.60 6.16
C PHE A 134 -8.20 9.64 6.37
N TYR A 135 -7.79 10.78 6.92
CA TYR A 135 -8.55 12.02 6.89
C TYR A 135 -7.74 13.04 6.10
N GLY A 136 -8.19 13.38 4.89
CA GLY A 136 -7.37 14.12 3.93
C GLY A 136 -6.06 13.38 3.63
N LYS A 137 -4.92 13.94 4.06
CA LYS A 137 -3.58 13.35 3.89
C LYS A 137 -3.06 12.62 5.14
N GLU A 138 -3.77 12.70 6.25
CA GLU A 138 -3.31 12.18 7.53
C GLU A 138 -3.76 10.73 7.74
N PRO A 139 -2.84 9.78 8.00
CA PRO A 139 -3.20 8.40 8.31
C PRO A 139 -3.83 8.30 9.71
N LEU A 140 -5.05 7.76 9.78
CA LEU A 140 -5.79 7.60 11.03
C LEU A 140 -5.51 6.28 11.74
N THR A 141 -5.06 5.28 10.99
CA THR A 141 -4.78 3.95 11.51
C THR A 141 -3.39 3.50 11.09
N LYS A 142 -2.83 2.54 11.83
CA LYS A 142 -1.78 1.68 11.27
C LYS A 142 -2.38 0.84 10.12
N PRO A 143 -1.55 0.28 9.22
CA PRO A 143 -2.05 -0.62 8.19
C PRO A 143 -2.83 -1.80 8.79
N LEU A 144 -4.07 -1.95 8.35
CA LEU A 144 -5.04 -2.96 8.78
C LEU A 144 -4.97 -4.15 7.84
N ALA A 145 -5.35 -5.33 8.31
CA ALA A 145 -5.56 -6.47 7.42
C ALA A 145 -6.72 -6.17 6.45
N LEU A 146 -6.59 -6.64 5.20
CA LEU A 146 -7.65 -6.53 4.19
C LEU A 146 -8.79 -7.52 4.50
N SER A 147 -9.59 -7.20 5.51
CA SER A 147 -10.79 -7.93 5.90
C SER A 147 -11.91 -6.95 6.24
N LEU A 148 -13.15 -7.32 5.89
CA LEU A 148 -14.34 -6.50 6.17
C LEU A 148 -14.40 -6.11 7.65
N ASN A 149 -14.28 -7.08 8.56
CA ASN A 149 -14.38 -6.85 10.00
C ASN A 149 -13.31 -5.88 10.53
N ALA A 150 -12.06 -6.00 10.08
CA ALA A 150 -10.99 -5.11 10.54
C ALA A 150 -11.21 -3.67 10.05
N ILE A 151 -11.62 -3.52 8.79
CA ILE A 151 -11.86 -2.22 8.16
C ILE A 151 -13.07 -1.52 8.80
N LEU A 152 -14.20 -2.23 8.93
CA LEU A 152 -15.43 -1.71 9.52
C LEU A 152 -15.23 -1.29 10.98
N LYS A 153 -14.59 -2.15 11.79
CA LYS A 153 -14.29 -1.83 13.19
C LYS A 153 -13.40 -0.60 13.31
N ALA A 154 -12.40 -0.47 12.45
CA ALA A 154 -11.51 0.68 12.45
C ALA A 154 -12.26 1.95 12.01
N TYR A 155 -13.16 1.87 11.02
CA TYR A 155 -14.03 2.97 10.62
C TYR A 155 -14.84 3.49 11.80
N ASP A 156 -15.57 2.59 12.48
CA ASP A 156 -16.42 2.94 13.64
C ASP A 156 -15.60 3.63 14.74
N GLN A 157 -14.38 3.16 14.99
CA GLN A 157 -13.47 3.76 15.96
C GLN A 157 -13.02 5.16 15.56
N GLN A 158 -12.67 5.37 14.29
CA GLN A 158 -12.19 6.68 13.83
C GLN A 158 -13.33 7.70 13.72
N ARG A 159 -14.48 7.29 13.20
CA ARG A 159 -15.68 8.14 13.13
C ARG A 159 -16.05 8.68 14.51
N ARG A 160 -16.09 7.84 15.54
CA ARG A 160 -16.35 8.26 16.93
C ARG A 160 -15.31 9.24 17.47
N ARG A 161 -14.05 9.05 17.12
CA ARG A 161 -12.92 9.85 17.64
C ARG A 161 -12.79 11.21 16.98
N ILE A 162 -13.20 11.32 15.72
CA ILE A 162 -12.92 12.47 14.87
C ILE A 162 -14.21 13.18 14.49
N VAL A 163 -15.13 12.46 13.85
CA VAL A 163 -16.34 13.03 13.26
C VAL A 163 -17.39 13.30 14.34
N GLU A 164 -17.60 12.36 15.25
CA GLU A 164 -18.62 12.45 16.31
C GLU A 164 -18.06 13.00 17.62
N ARG A 165 -16.83 13.51 17.60
CA ARG A 165 -16.22 14.09 18.79
C ARG A 165 -17.06 15.28 19.23
N SER A 166 -17.61 15.22 20.45
CA SER A 166 -18.17 16.43 21.06
C SER A 166 -17.03 17.40 21.33
N ILE A 167 -17.10 18.56 20.68
CA ILE A 167 -16.22 19.67 20.94
C ILE A 167 -17.02 20.63 21.80
N ASP A 168 -16.49 20.99 22.97
CA ASP A 168 -16.97 22.15 23.71
C ASP A 168 -16.56 23.41 22.93
N VAL A 169 -17.44 23.82 22.02
CA VAL A 169 -17.18 24.94 21.12
C VAL A 169 -17.00 26.22 21.93
N ASP A 170 -17.81 26.43 22.96
CA ASP A 170 -17.76 27.63 23.79
C ASP A 170 -16.46 27.68 24.60
N GLY A 171 -16.07 26.55 25.21
CA GLY A 171 -14.78 26.42 25.90
C GLY A 171 -13.60 26.64 24.95
N PHE A 172 -13.62 26.04 23.76
CA PHE A 172 -12.55 26.22 22.77
C PHE A 172 -12.47 27.67 22.26
N LEU A 173 -13.60 28.31 21.98
CA LEU A 173 -13.62 29.73 21.59
C LEU A 173 -13.11 30.63 22.72
N GLY A 174 -13.41 30.30 23.97
CA GLY A 174 -12.85 30.97 25.15
C GLY A 174 -11.33 30.85 25.23
N GLU A 175 -10.77 29.66 24.99
CA GLU A 175 -9.31 29.45 24.93
C GLU A 175 -8.66 30.25 23.79
N VAL A 176 -9.25 30.23 22.60
CA VAL A 176 -8.77 30.99 21.43
C VAL A 176 -8.80 32.50 21.71
N TYR A 177 -9.88 32.99 22.32
CA TYR A 177 -10.01 34.39 22.70
C TYR A 177 -8.97 34.79 23.75
N THR A 178 -8.77 33.96 24.78
CA THR A 178 -7.76 34.20 25.82
C THR A 178 -6.34 34.23 25.22
N ALA A 179 -6.03 33.30 24.32
CA ALA A 179 -4.75 33.28 23.62
C ALA A 179 -4.55 34.52 22.73
N TRP A 180 -5.62 35.03 22.10
CA TRP A 180 -5.58 36.28 21.36
C TRP A 180 -5.33 37.49 22.28
N GLU A 181 -5.99 37.57 23.44
CA GLU A 181 -5.74 38.64 24.42
C GLU A 181 -4.29 38.63 24.91
N GLN A 182 -3.75 37.46 25.23
CA GLN A 182 -2.35 37.30 25.64
C GLN A 182 -1.38 37.72 24.52
N ALA A 183 -1.64 37.29 23.28
CA ALA A 183 -0.82 37.69 22.13
C ALA A 183 -0.87 39.20 21.86
N ILE A 184 -2.00 39.86 22.11
CA ILE A 184 -2.09 41.34 22.06
C ILE A 184 -1.28 41.98 23.18
N ALA A 185 -1.39 41.46 24.41
CA ALA A 185 -0.77 42.04 25.59
C ALA A 185 0.77 41.96 25.54
N GLU A 186 1.32 40.92 24.95
CA GLU A 186 2.77 40.76 24.76
C GLU A 186 3.38 41.72 23.73
N ARG A 187 2.55 42.38 22.91
CA ARG A 187 3.04 43.35 21.92
C ARG A 187 3.28 44.72 22.55
N SER A 188 4.47 45.25 22.32
CA SER A 188 4.86 46.62 22.69
C SER A 188 3.97 47.71 22.06
N ARG A 189 3.29 47.40 20.95
CA ARG A 189 2.28 48.27 20.34
C ARG A 189 1.11 47.45 19.82
N ARG A 190 -0.10 47.83 20.22
CA ARG A 190 -1.33 47.14 19.80
C ARG A 190 -1.52 47.26 18.27
N PRO A 191 -1.72 46.15 17.55
CA PRO A 191 -2.00 46.19 16.11
C PRO A 191 -3.29 46.96 15.80
N ALA A 192 -3.31 47.65 14.66
CA ALA A 192 -4.51 48.35 14.19
C ALA A 192 -5.68 47.36 14.05
N GLY A 193 -6.79 47.65 14.75
CA GLY A 193 -7.97 46.79 14.78
C GLY A 193 -7.78 45.46 15.50
N GLY A 194 -6.71 45.27 16.29
CA GLY A 194 -6.48 44.04 17.07
C GLY A 194 -6.20 42.80 16.22
N ARG A 195 -5.84 42.98 14.94
CA ARG A 195 -5.58 41.88 14.01
C ARG A 195 -4.30 41.15 14.39
N ILE A 196 -4.44 39.86 14.69
CA ILE A 196 -3.34 38.91 14.91
C ILE A 196 -3.53 37.73 13.97
N GLY A 197 -2.43 37.14 13.49
CA GLY A 197 -2.48 35.97 12.61
C GLY A 197 -3.06 34.76 13.33
N ILE A 198 -3.96 34.02 12.68
CA ILE A 198 -4.60 32.84 13.29
C ILE A 198 -3.59 31.76 13.69
N VAL A 199 -2.47 31.64 12.95
CA VAL A 199 -1.39 30.70 13.26
C VAL A 199 -0.74 31.01 14.61
N GLU A 200 -0.58 32.29 14.95
CA GLU A 200 0.02 32.74 16.21
C GLU A 200 -0.91 32.44 17.39
N ILE A 201 -2.20 32.76 17.24
CA ILE A 201 -3.23 32.45 18.25
C ILE A 201 -3.32 30.93 18.45
N TYR A 202 -3.39 30.16 17.36
CA TYR A 202 -3.49 28.71 17.43
C TYR A 202 -2.23 28.08 18.04
N SER A 203 -1.04 28.61 17.74
CA SER A 203 0.20 28.14 18.36
C SER A 203 0.19 28.31 19.87
N LYS A 204 -0.34 29.43 20.40
CA LYS A 204 -0.49 29.63 21.85
C LYS A 204 -1.51 28.67 22.46
N VAL A 205 -2.64 28.41 21.80
CA VAL A 205 -3.64 27.44 22.29
C VAL A 205 -3.07 26.03 22.33
N VAL A 206 -2.27 25.63 21.35
CA VAL A 206 -1.69 24.28 21.28
C VAL A 206 -0.49 24.11 22.22
N LEU A 207 0.35 25.14 22.40
CA LEU A 207 1.54 25.08 23.25
C LEU A 207 1.23 25.22 24.75
N ASN A 208 0.09 25.82 25.11
CA ASN A 208 -0.36 25.96 26.50
C ASN A 208 -1.29 24.81 26.96
N ARG A 209 -1.46 23.77 26.13
CA ARG A 209 -2.15 22.51 26.47
C ARG A 209 -1.14 21.42 26.78
#